data_AF-A0A2V7S6M4-F1
#
_entry.id   AF-A0A2V7S6M4-F1
#
_cell.length_a   1.000
_cell.length_b   1.000
_cell.length_c   1.000
_cell.angle_alpha   90.00
_cell.angle_beta   90.00
_cell.angle_gamma   90.00
#
_symmetry.space_group_name_H-M   'P 1'
#
loop_
_entity.id
_entity.type
_entity.pdbx_description
1 polymer ?
#
loop_
_entity_poly.entity_id
_entity_poly.type
_entity_poly.pdbx_seq_one_letter_code
_entity_poly.pdbx_strand_id
1 'polypeptide(L)'
;MRSLELRELRRIAGGVARLRGDSVRGVTVRSDLRQLKVELASGLILVVSAEQDLQGRPRLEVDVVELPRETAAQHQIEVRFD
;
A
#
# COMPACT_ATOMS: atom_id res chain seq x y z
N MET A 1 -1.05 -14.23 22.48
CA MET A 1 -1.41 -13.47 21.26
C MET A 1 -2.44 -12.44 21.65
N ARG A 2 -2.15 -11.15 21.45
CA ARG A 2 -3.03 -10.06 21.89
C ARG A 2 -4.18 -9.92 20.88
N SER A 3 -5.40 -9.61 21.35
CA SER A 3 -6.60 -9.48 20.50
C SER A 3 -6.45 -8.47 19.36
N LEU A 4 -5.60 -7.45 19.54
CA LEU A 4 -5.25 -6.44 18.54
C LEU A 4 -4.57 -7.07 17.30
N GLU A 5 -3.65 -8.01 17.50
CA GLU A 5 -2.92 -8.70 16.42
C GLU A 5 -3.87 -9.55 15.55
N LEU A 6 -4.87 -10.19 16.17
CA LEU A 6 -5.86 -10.98 15.44
C LEU A 6 -6.80 -10.11 14.59
N ARG A 7 -7.18 -8.93 15.11
CA ARG A 7 -8.01 -7.98 14.37
C ARG A 7 -7.28 -7.45 13.15
N GLU A 8 -6.00 -7.13 13.29
CA GLU A 8 -5.14 -6.69 12.20
C GLU A 8 -4.98 -7.77 11.14
N LEU A 9 -4.68 -9.01 11.55
CA LEU A 9 -4.58 -10.13 10.62
C LEU A 9 -5.89 -10.34 9.85
N ARG A 10 -7.05 -10.21 10.51
CA ARG A 10 -8.35 -10.32 9.84
C ARG A 10 -8.58 -9.19 8.84
N ARG A 11 -8.16 -7.95 9.16
CA ARG A 11 -8.22 -6.81 8.23
C ARG A 11 -7.38 -7.09 6.99
N ILE A 12 -6.13 -7.50 7.19
CA ILE A 12 -5.19 -7.81 6.12
C ILE A 12 -5.70 -8.95 5.25
N ALA A 13 -6.13 -10.07 5.86
CA ALA A 13 -6.67 -11.21 5.14
C ALA A 13 -7.91 -10.83 4.30
N GLY A 14 -8.80 -10.00 4.85
CA GLY A 14 -9.97 -9.50 4.13
C GLY A 14 -9.58 -8.64 2.92
N GLY A 15 -8.60 -7.75 3.07
CA GLY A 15 -8.09 -6.93 1.96
C GLY A 15 -7.43 -7.78 0.87
N VAL A 16 -6.49 -8.66 1.25
CA VAL A 16 -5.76 -9.51 0.30
C VAL A 16 -6.68 -10.49 -0.42
N ALA A 17 -7.74 -10.98 0.23
CA ALA A 17 -8.71 -11.85 -0.42
C ALA A 17 -9.41 -11.17 -1.63
N ARG A 18 -9.56 -9.84 -1.61
CA ARG A 18 -10.14 -9.07 -2.73
C ARG A 18 -9.24 -9.03 -3.97
N LEU A 19 -7.95 -9.34 -3.82
CA LEU A 19 -6.97 -9.35 -4.91
C LEU A 19 -6.96 -10.68 -5.68
N ARG A 20 -7.71 -11.69 -5.22
CA ARG A 20 -7.69 -13.04 -5.81
C ARG A 20 -8.13 -13.01 -7.27
N GLY A 21 -7.28 -13.55 -8.14
CA GLY A 21 -7.57 -13.68 -9.57
C GLY A 21 -7.35 -12.39 -10.37
N ASP A 22 -6.94 -11.31 -9.71
CA ASP A 22 -6.61 -10.06 -10.37
C ASP A 22 -5.15 -10.08 -10.86
N SER A 23 -4.91 -9.39 -11.97
CA SER A 23 -3.59 -9.38 -12.64
C SER A 23 -2.77 -8.18 -12.16
N VAL A 24 -1.47 -8.41 -11.93
CA VAL A 24 -0.54 -7.33 -11.59
C VAL A 24 -0.29 -6.46 -12.82
N ARG A 25 -0.52 -5.16 -12.69
CA ARG A 25 -0.24 -4.14 -13.70
C ARG A 25 1.14 -3.52 -13.52
N GLY A 26 1.57 -3.31 -12.28
CA GLY A 26 2.83 -2.65 -11.98
C GLY A 26 3.31 -2.91 -10.55
N VAL A 27 4.62 -2.86 -10.37
CA VAL A 27 5.27 -3.02 -9.06
C VAL A 27 6.33 -1.94 -8.89
N THR A 28 6.24 -1.20 -7.79
CA THR A 28 7.21 -0.16 -7.45
C THR A 28 7.73 -0.40 -6.03
N VAL A 29 9.04 -0.38 -5.89
CA VAL A 29 9.73 -0.44 -4.59
C VAL A 29 10.38 0.91 -4.32
N ARG A 30 10.14 1.46 -3.13
CA ARG A 30 10.81 2.69 -2.69
C ARG A 30 12.31 2.40 -2.50
N SER A 31 13.18 3.37 -2.82
CA SER A 31 14.63 3.18 -2.84
C SER A 31 15.25 2.78 -1.50
N ASP A 32 14.63 3.14 -0.39
CA ASP A 32 15.03 2.75 0.97
C ASP A 32 14.50 1.37 1.39
N LEU A 33 13.85 0.65 0.48
CA LEU A 33 13.22 -0.66 0.69
C LEU A 33 12.18 -0.70 1.82
N ARG A 34 11.66 0.48 2.23
CA ARG A 34 10.65 0.56 3.28
C ARG A 34 9.23 0.43 2.78
N GLN A 35 9.02 0.46 1.46
CA GLN A 35 7.68 0.38 0.89
C GLN A 35 7.68 -0.35 -0.46
N LEU A 36 6.70 -1.24 -0.62
CA LEU A 36 6.36 -1.93 -1.85
C LEU A 36 4.93 -1.58 -2.22
N LYS A 37 4.72 -1.14 -3.45
CA LYS A 37 3.41 -0.86 -4.05
C LYS A 37 3.18 -1.83 -5.21
N VAL A 38 2.04 -2.52 -5.19
CA VAL A 38 1.61 -3.42 -6.28
C VAL A 38 0.26 -2.90 -6.79
N GLU A 39 0.24 -2.52 -8.06
CA GLU A 39 -0.97 -2.04 -8.74
C GLU A 39 -1.58 -3.18 -9.54
N LEU A 40 -2.89 -3.38 -9.41
CA LEU A 40 -3.63 -4.43 -10.10
C LEU A 40 -4.51 -3.88 -11.22
N ALA A 41 -4.89 -4.76 -12.15
CA ALA A 41 -5.70 -4.40 -13.32
C ALA A 41 -7.09 -3.85 -12.94
N SER A 42 -7.65 -4.28 -11.80
CA SER A 42 -8.91 -3.72 -11.26
C SER A 42 -8.82 -2.27 -10.77
N GLY A 43 -7.61 -1.72 -10.63
CA GLY A 43 -7.36 -0.43 -9.97
C GLY A 43 -7.14 -0.54 -8.46
N LEU A 44 -7.15 -1.76 -7.90
CA LEU A 44 -6.69 -1.98 -6.52
C LEU A 44 -5.18 -1.82 -6.42
N ILE A 45 -4.73 -1.30 -5.28
CA ILE A 45 -3.32 -1.20 -4.91
C ILE A 45 -3.11 -1.92 -3.59
N LEU A 46 -2.16 -2.85 -3.57
CA LEU A 46 -1.58 -3.38 -2.34
C LEU A 46 -0.35 -2.54 -1.97
N VAL A 47 -0.33 -2.02 -0.74
CA VAL A 47 0.82 -1.32 -0.17
C VAL A 47 1.34 -2.15 1.00
N VAL A 48 2.63 -2.44 0.99
CA VAL A 48 3.35 -3.07 2.10
C VAL A 48 4.42 -2.09 2.58
N SER A 49 4.35 -1.71 3.85
CA SER A 49 5.29 -0.76 4.47
C SER A 49 6.02 -1.41 5.65
N ALA A 50 7.33 -1.19 5.73
CA ALA A 50 8.16 -1.54 6.87
C ALA A 50 8.33 -0.31 7.78
N GLU A 51 7.62 -0.34 8.90
CA GLU A 51 7.56 0.74 9.88
C GLU A 51 8.20 0.33 11.21
N GLN A 52 8.30 1.29 12.12
CA GLN A 52 8.61 1.04 13.52
C GLN A 52 7.37 1.38 14.35
N ASP A 53 6.99 0.50 15.27
CA ASP A 53 5.94 0.80 16.24
C ASP A 53 6.39 1.88 17.25
N LEU A 54 5.49 2.26 18.17
CA LEU A 54 5.79 3.27 19.20
C LEU A 54 6.92 2.86 20.16
N GLN A 55 7.35 1.59 20.15
CA GLN A 55 8.45 1.06 20.95
C GLN A 55 9.72 0.85 20.11
N GLY A 56 9.73 1.33 18.85
CA GLY A 56 10.85 1.18 17.92
C GLY A 56 10.98 -0.23 17.32
N ARG A 57 10.01 -1.11 17.54
CA ARG A 57 10.07 -2.49 17.03
C ARG A 57 9.65 -2.49 15.56
N PRO A 58 10.32 -3.29 14.71
CA PRO A 58 9.92 -3.41 13.32
C PRO A 58 8.49 -3.95 13.21
N ARG A 59 7.71 -3.33 12.34
CA ARG A 59 6.33 -3.72 12.05
C ARG A 59 6.10 -3.66 10.55
N LEU A 60 5.36 -4.64 10.03
CA LEU A 60 4.85 -4.60 8.67
C LEU A 60 3.41 -4.11 8.69
N GLU A 61 3.13 -3.07 7.91
CA GLU A 61 1.77 -2.65 7.58
C GLU A 61 1.42 -3.13 6.18
N VAL A 62 0.20 -3.63 6.03
CA VAL A 62 -0.33 -4.11 4.75
C VAL A 62 -1.71 -3.53 4.56
N ASP A 63 -1.88 -2.74 3.51
CA ASP A 63 -3.14 -2.12 3.18
C ASP A 63 -3.51 -2.37 1.73
N VAL A 64 -4.82 -2.50 1.48
CA VAL A 64 -5.40 -2.59 0.15
C VAL A 64 -6.28 -1.37 -0.06
N VAL A 65 -5.92 -0.53 -1.02
CA VAL A 65 -6.61 0.71 -1.33
C VAL A 65 -7.11 0.71 -2.77
N GLU A 66 -8.20 1.41 -3.03
CA GLU A 66 -8.67 1.65 -4.40
C GLU A 66 -8.00 2.91 -4.93
N LEU A 67 -7.50 2.88 -6.16
CA LEU A 67 -7.15 4.11 -6.86
C LEU A 67 -8.40 4.99 -6.94
N PRO A 68 -8.29 6.29 -6.61
CA PRO A 68 -9.27 7.25 -7.09
C PRO A 68 -9.35 7.07 -8.60
N ARG A 69 -10.54 6.72 -9.12
CA ARG A 69 -10.77 6.69 -10.57
C ARG A 69 -10.43 8.09 -11.07
N GLU A 70 -9.33 8.21 -11.82
CA GLU A 70 -8.76 9.49 -12.20
C GLU A 70 -9.84 10.44 -12.73
N THR A 71 -10.15 11.49 -11.98
CA THR A 71 -10.35 12.80 -12.61
C THR A 71 -8.95 13.25 -13.01
N ALA A 72 -8.69 13.21 -14.31
CA ALA A 72 -7.47 13.66 -14.94
C ALA A 72 -6.95 14.97 -14.33
N ALA A 73 -5.76 14.93 -13.73
CA ALA A 73 -4.75 16.00 -13.77
C ALA A 73 -3.61 15.63 -12.81
N GLN A 74 -2.54 15.09 -13.39
CA GLN A 74 -1.20 15.19 -12.81
C GLN A 74 -0.87 16.68 -12.60
N HIS A 75 -1.18 17.22 -11.42
CA HIS A 75 -0.66 18.54 -11.02
C HIS A 75 0.79 18.34 -10.58
N GLN A 76 1.71 18.24 -11.55
CA GLN A 76 3.11 18.49 -11.31
C GLN A 76 3.27 19.98 -11.02
N ILE A 77 3.82 20.31 -9.85
CA ILE A 77 4.21 21.68 -9.52
C ILE A 77 5.54 21.93 -10.23
N GLU A 78 5.53 22.72 -11.32
CA GLU A 78 6.76 23.29 -11.87
C GLU A 78 7.29 24.33 -10.89
N VAL A 79 8.43 24.03 -10.27
CA VAL A 79 9.17 25.01 -9.47
C VAL A 79 10.21 25.66 -10.38
N ARG A 80 10.04 26.95 -10.68
CA ARG A 80 11.06 27.76 -11.33
C ARG A 80 12.00 28.29 -10.25
N PHE A 81 13.29 28.03 -10.39
CA PHE A 81 14.33 28.65 -9.58
C PHE A 81 14.75 29.92 -10.33
N ASP A 82 14.34 31.08 -9.81
CA ASP A 82 14.95 32.38 -10.12
C ASP A 82 16.05 32.69 -9.10
#